data_AF-A0ABD5CPB5-F1
#
_entry.id   AF-A0ABD5CPB5-F1
#
_cell.length_a   1.000
_cell.length_b   1.000
_cell.length_c   1.000
_cell.angle_alpha   90.00
_cell.angle_beta   90.00
_cell.angle_gamma   90.00
#
_symmetry.space_group_name_H-M   'P 1'
#
loop_
_entity.id
_entity.type
_entity.pdbx_description
1 polymer ?
#
loop_
_entity_poly.entity_id
_entity_poly.type
_entity_poly.pdbx_seq_one_letter_code
_entity_poly.pdbx_strand_id
1 'polypeptide(L)'
;MNGNYALGHDIDATGYAFKTLGFASKTAFTGQFDGMWHSVSNLHPDISFISDVAANAVVRDVSLLNASAGYSLPSGLFAGILAMSNHGKIMNTFTSGVIGPQSNFSTTSMGGLVGTNYGTIGRSGSSARVYHGSAGGGLVYDNQGTISQSYATGIVYAVASRGSSAGLVHDNSGTVSEAFATGGVYSTLRGGVCISCTGLGSDVYWNTETTGEAQSGGNLPASNGLTTAQMSDPKSFVGWNFGSDGAWAMPAGATHPVLRWQVEH
;
A
#
# COMPACT_ATOMS: atom_id res chain seq x y z
N MET A 1 -6.35 0.24 22.46
CA MET A 1 -4.94 0.00 22.84
C MET A 1 -4.20 1.34 22.83
N ASN A 2 -3.59 1.76 23.95
CA ASN A 2 -2.92 3.08 24.08
C ASN A 2 -1.48 2.88 24.59
N GLY A 3 -0.51 3.61 24.04
CA GLY A 3 0.91 3.53 24.41
C GLY A 3 1.85 4.06 23.33
N ASN A 4 3.10 4.32 23.71
CA ASN A 4 4.17 4.66 22.77
C ASN A 4 5.15 3.49 22.71
N TYR A 5 5.35 2.97 21.51
CA TYR A 5 6.16 1.80 21.24
C TYR A 5 7.24 2.19 20.24
N ALA A 6 8.45 1.72 20.47
CA ALA A 6 9.56 1.88 19.55
C ALA A 6 10.29 0.54 19.36
N LEU A 7 10.78 0.27 18.15
CA LEU A 7 11.69 -0.85 17.92
C LEU A 7 13.11 -0.43 18.28
N GLY A 8 13.84 -1.31 18.97
CA GLY A 8 15.26 -1.12 19.27
C GLY A 8 16.22 -1.90 18.36
N HIS A 9 15.68 -2.77 17.51
CA HIS A 9 16.38 -3.56 16.51
C HIS A 9 15.37 -4.19 15.53
N ASP A 10 15.85 -4.75 14.43
CA ASP A 10 15.03 -5.56 13.51
C ASP A 10 14.48 -6.80 14.20
N ILE A 11 13.21 -7.12 13.96
CA ILE A 11 12.53 -8.28 14.55
C ILE A 11 12.28 -9.33 13.47
N ASP A 12 12.77 -10.56 13.68
CA ASP A 12 12.31 -11.72 12.93
C ASP A 12 11.15 -12.41 13.67
N ALA A 13 9.95 -12.37 13.09
CA ALA A 13 8.74 -12.95 13.65
C ALA A 13 8.51 -14.42 13.23
N THR A 14 9.51 -15.10 12.66
CA THR A 14 9.41 -16.51 12.27
C THR A 14 8.98 -17.39 13.44
N GLY A 15 7.94 -18.21 13.23
CA GLY A 15 7.44 -19.16 14.23
C GLY A 15 6.55 -18.55 15.30
N TYR A 16 6.35 -17.23 15.31
CA TYR A 16 5.43 -16.57 16.24
C TYR A 16 4.03 -16.49 15.65
N ALA A 17 3.04 -16.97 16.41
CA ALA A 17 1.64 -16.73 16.10
C ALA A 17 1.30 -15.27 16.40
N PHE A 18 0.80 -14.54 15.41
CA PHE A 18 0.40 -13.15 15.58
C PHE A 18 -1.12 -12.99 15.39
N LYS A 19 -1.75 -12.27 16.32
CA LYS A 19 -3.16 -11.89 16.24
C LYS A 19 -3.26 -10.41 15.95
N THR A 20 -4.14 -10.06 15.02
CA THR A 20 -4.38 -8.67 14.61
C THR A 20 -4.63 -7.81 15.83
N LEU A 21 -3.78 -6.81 16.06
CA LEU A 21 -3.86 -5.95 17.24
C LEU A 21 -5.16 -5.16 17.20
N GLY A 22 -5.89 -5.14 18.31
CA GLY A 22 -7.14 -4.38 18.42
C GLY A 22 -8.39 -5.12 17.92
N PHE A 23 -8.26 -6.09 17.00
CA PHE A 23 -9.40 -6.71 16.32
C PHE A 23 -10.35 -7.46 17.26
N ALA A 24 -9.85 -8.47 17.98
CA ALA A 24 -10.68 -9.26 18.90
C ALA A 24 -11.25 -8.42 20.05
N SER A 25 -10.50 -7.41 20.49
CA SER A 25 -10.90 -6.50 21.57
C SER A 25 -11.84 -5.38 21.11
N LYS A 26 -11.99 -5.16 19.79
CA LYS A 26 -12.65 -3.98 19.20
C LYS A 26 -12.10 -2.66 19.74
N THR A 27 -10.78 -2.57 19.91
CA THR A 27 -10.13 -1.35 20.39
C THR A 27 -9.12 -0.84 19.38
N ALA A 28 -9.31 0.40 18.93
CA ALA A 28 -8.36 1.08 18.06
C ALA A 28 -7.02 1.31 18.78
N PHE A 29 -5.94 1.34 18.01
CA PHE A 29 -4.64 1.84 18.43
C PHE A 29 -4.67 3.37 18.46
N THR A 30 -4.47 3.96 19.64
CA THR A 30 -4.56 5.43 19.85
C THR A 30 -3.20 6.07 20.16
N GLY A 31 -2.12 5.32 20.00
CA GLY A 31 -0.78 5.67 20.46
C GLY A 31 0.21 5.97 19.34
N GLN A 32 1.50 5.80 19.62
CA GLN A 32 2.58 5.95 18.65
C GLN A 32 3.30 4.61 18.49
N PHE A 33 3.50 4.15 17.25
CA PHE A 33 4.38 3.05 16.93
C PHE A 33 5.47 3.57 15.99
N ASP A 34 6.70 3.60 16.49
CA ASP A 34 7.86 4.12 15.78
C ASP A 34 8.84 2.97 15.52
N GLY A 35 9.02 2.57 14.26
CA GLY A 35 9.98 1.54 13.93
C GLY A 35 11.42 1.99 14.13
N MET A 36 11.67 3.30 14.27
CA MET A 36 13.03 3.86 14.32
C MET A 36 13.91 3.32 13.19
N TRP A 37 13.30 3.16 12.01
CA TRP A 37 13.87 2.58 10.79
C TRP A 37 14.16 1.08 10.83
N HIS A 38 13.77 0.38 11.90
CA HIS A 38 13.82 -1.07 11.96
C HIS A 38 12.63 -1.73 11.25
N SER A 39 12.84 -2.99 10.91
CA SER A 39 11.89 -3.85 10.23
C SER A 39 11.32 -4.93 11.15
N VAL A 40 10.16 -5.45 10.77
CA VAL A 40 9.61 -6.70 11.29
C VAL A 40 9.46 -7.67 10.11
N SER A 41 10.26 -8.73 10.07
CA SER A 41 10.23 -9.73 9.00
C SER A 41 9.40 -10.95 9.36
N ASN A 42 8.87 -11.64 8.34
CA ASN A 42 8.21 -12.95 8.48
C ASN A 42 6.98 -12.92 9.42
N LEU A 43 6.28 -11.79 9.46
CA LEU A 43 5.08 -11.62 10.28
C LEU A 43 3.88 -12.37 9.67
N HIS A 44 3.17 -13.15 10.49
CA HIS A 44 2.00 -13.93 10.06
C HIS A 44 0.74 -13.56 10.88
N PRO A 45 0.14 -12.38 10.68
CA PRO A 45 -1.11 -12.02 11.34
C PRO A 45 -2.29 -12.80 10.74
N ASP A 46 -3.35 -13.01 11.53
CA ASP A 46 -4.59 -13.63 11.01
C ASP A 46 -5.33 -12.76 9.99
N ILE A 47 -5.24 -11.43 10.10
CA ILE A 47 -5.81 -10.48 9.14
C ILE A 47 -4.80 -9.39 8.77
N SER A 48 -4.37 -8.58 9.75
CA SER A 48 -3.51 -7.41 9.59
C SER A 48 -2.58 -7.27 10.80
N PHE A 49 -1.55 -6.42 10.74
CA PHE A 49 -0.77 -6.08 11.93
C PHE A 49 -1.64 -5.33 12.96
N ILE A 50 -2.33 -4.27 12.53
CA ILE A 50 -3.23 -3.45 13.36
C ILE A 50 -4.65 -3.51 12.77
N SER A 51 -5.69 -3.57 13.59
CA SER A 51 -7.06 -3.41 13.09
C SER A 51 -7.30 -1.95 12.68
N ASP A 52 -7.32 -1.04 13.66
CA ASP A 52 -7.70 0.35 13.46
C ASP A 52 -6.64 1.28 14.04
N VAL A 53 -6.04 2.12 13.20
CA VAL A 53 -5.20 3.24 13.61
C VAL A 53 -6.11 4.45 13.84
N ALA A 54 -6.27 4.88 15.09
CA ALA A 54 -7.17 5.98 15.45
C ALA A 54 -6.66 7.34 14.93
N ALA A 55 -7.54 8.34 14.89
CA ALA A 55 -7.23 9.67 14.35
C ALA A 55 -6.05 10.38 15.04
N ASN A 56 -5.82 10.10 16.32
CA ASN A 56 -4.70 10.65 17.09
C ASN A 56 -3.45 9.77 17.10
N ALA A 57 -3.50 8.62 16.41
CA ALA A 57 -2.40 7.65 16.38
C ALA A 57 -1.46 7.88 15.21
N VAL A 58 -0.22 7.41 15.39
CA VAL A 58 0.81 7.45 14.36
C VAL A 58 1.52 6.11 14.31
N VAL A 59 1.73 5.63 13.10
CA VAL A 59 2.58 4.47 12.79
C VAL A 59 3.62 4.95 11.81
N ARG A 60 4.91 4.82 12.14
CA ARG A 60 5.96 5.38 11.29
C ARG A 60 7.26 4.62 11.31
N ASP A 61 8.08 4.88 10.30
CA ASP A 61 9.50 4.50 10.22
C ASP A 61 9.71 2.99 10.42
N VAL A 62 8.80 2.17 9.84
CA VAL A 62 8.81 0.70 9.98
C VAL A 62 8.53 0.01 8.64
N SER A 63 9.28 -1.06 8.37
CA SER A 63 8.99 -1.98 7.27
C SER A 63 8.49 -3.33 7.76
N LEU A 64 7.34 -3.80 7.27
CA LEU A 64 6.87 -5.17 7.48
C LEU A 64 7.29 -6.01 6.28
N LEU A 65 8.33 -6.82 6.46
CA LEU A 65 9.00 -7.53 5.39
C LEU A 65 8.56 -9.00 5.32
N ASN A 66 8.35 -9.52 4.12
CA ASN A 66 7.91 -10.90 3.91
C ASN A 66 6.71 -11.30 4.82
N ALA A 67 5.75 -10.39 4.98
CA ALA A 67 4.57 -10.63 5.79
C ALA A 67 3.55 -11.49 5.03
N SER A 68 2.75 -12.25 5.76
CA SER A 68 1.76 -13.18 5.20
C SER A 68 0.43 -13.00 5.93
N ALA A 69 -0.50 -12.27 5.31
CA ALA A 69 -1.68 -11.70 5.96
C ALA A 69 -3.00 -11.97 5.20
N GLY A 70 -4.14 -11.61 5.80
CA GLY A 70 -5.46 -11.61 5.13
C GLY A 70 -6.18 -12.96 5.07
N TYR A 71 -5.69 -14.00 5.75
CA TYR A 71 -6.22 -15.36 5.63
C TYR A 71 -7.60 -15.58 6.27
N SER A 72 -7.94 -14.82 7.32
CA SER A 72 -9.19 -15.00 8.10
C SER A 72 -10.05 -13.74 8.13
N LEU A 73 -10.21 -13.07 6.98
CA LEU A 73 -10.98 -11.83 6.87
C LEU A 73 -12.50 -12.10 6.91
N PRO A 74 -13.25 -11.58 7.91
CA PRO A 74 -14.70 -11.67 7.91
C PRO A 74 -15.34 -10.89 6.77
N SER A 75 -16.52 -11.33 6.34
CA SER A 75 -17.29 -10.67 5.28
C SER A 75 -17.60 -9.20 5.63
N GLY A 76 -17.48 -8.32 4.64
CA GLY A 76 -17.75 -6.89 4.79
C GLY A 76 -16.62 -6.08 5.43
N LEU A 77 -15.48 -6.70 5.72
CA LEU A 77 -14.28 -6.01 6.19
C LEU A 77 -13.21 -5.96 5.10
N PHE A 78 -12.27 -5.03 5.27
CA PHE A 78 -11.18 -4.79 4.34
C PHE A 78 -9.86 -4.92 5.08
N ALA A 79 -8.83 -5.44 4.42
CA ALA A 79 -7.53 -5.69 5.04
C ALA A 79 -6.40 -5.06 4.26
N GLY A 80 -5.37 -4.63 5.01
CA GLY A 80 -4.02 -4.40 4.50
C GLY A 80 -3.01 -5.07 5.41
N ILE A 81 -1.77 -5.25 4.95
CA ILE A 81 -0.74 -5.91 5.78
C ILE A 81 -0.51 -5.10 7.06
N LEU A 82 -0.41 -3.77 6.94
CA LEU A 82 -0.16 -2.89 8.07
C LEU A 82 -1.43 -2.64 8.88
N ALA A 83 -2.54 -2.24 8.23
CA ALA A 83 -3.78 -1.94 8.93
C ALA A 83 -5.05 -2.31 8.15
N MET A 84 -6.12 -2.63 8.87
CA MET A 84 -7.46 -2.74 8.27
C MET A 84 -8.02 -1.34 7.97
N SER A 85 -8.00 -0.44 8.95
CA SER A 85 -8.43 0.95 8.81
C SER A 85 -7.40 1.94 9.35
N ASN A 86 -7.18 3.05 8.63
CA ASN A 86 -6.37 4.16 9.08
C ASN A 86 -7.19 5.45 9.17
N HIS A 87 -7.35 5.98 10.38
CA HIS A 87 -7.84 7.34 10.61
C HIS A 87 -6.71 8.30 11.01
N GLY A 88 -5.54 7.77 11.38
CA GLY A 88 -4.40 8.53 11.89
C GLY A 88 -3.36 8.82 10.80
N LYS A 89 -2.08 8.73 11.18
CA LYS A 89 -0.94 8.98 10.29
C LYS A 89 -0.11 7.72 10.12
N ILE A 90 0.09 7.30 8.88
CA ILE A 90 1.03 6.25 8.47
C ILE A 90 2.11 6.91 7.62
N MET A 91 3.36 6.92 8.12
CA MET A 91 4.45 7.68 7.50
C MET A 91 5.71 6.84 7.36
N ASN A 92 6.40 6.88 6.22
CA ASN A 92 7.68 6.17 6.05
C ASN A 92 7.56 4.66 6.34
N THR A 93 6.53 4.04 5.78
CA THR A 93 6.26 2.62 6.00
C THR A 93 6.34 1.82 4.71
N PHE A 94 6.70 0.55 4.83
CA PHE A 94 6.74 -0.34 3.68
C PHE A 94 6.23 -1.73 4.02
N THR A 95 5.48 -2.36 3.10
CA THR A 95 5.06 -3.75 3.22
C THR A 95 5.55 -4.60 2.04
N SER A 96 5.95 -5.83 2.33
CA SER A 96 6.22 -6.85 1.31
C SER A 96 5.72 -8.22 1.77
N GLY A 97 5.70 -9.18 0.84
CA GLY A 97 5.16 -10.53 1.07
C GLY A 97 3.83 -10.72 0.36
N VAL A 98 2.84 -11.29 1.04
CA VAL A 98 1.55 -11.67 0.48
C VAL A 98 0.41 -11.24 1.40
N ILE A 99 -0.64 -10.67 0.81
CA ILE A 99 -1.94 -10.53 1.46
C ILE A 99 -2.98 -11.23 0.60
N GLY A 100 -3.78 -12.10 1.20
CA GLY A 100 -4.75 -12.84 0.43
C GLY A 100 -5.54 -13.88 1.20
N PRO A 101 -6.75 -14.23 0.72
CA PRO A 101 -7.47 -15.36 1.26
C PRO A 101 -6.75 -16.67 0.92
N GLN A 102 -6.81 -17.66 1.83
CA GLN A 102 -6.26 -19.00 1.60
C GLN A 102 -7.10 -19.85 0.64
N SER A 103 -8.33 -19.43 0.35
CA SER A 103 -9.28 -20.13 -0.52
C SER A 103 -10.19 -19.14 -1.28
N ASN A 104 -11.02 -19.65 -2.18
CA ASN A 104 -11.86 -18.89 -3.14
C ASN A 104 -13.00 -18.07 -2.48
N PHE A 105 -12.70 -17.26 -1.47
CA PHE A 105 -13.66 -16.35 -0.86
C PHE A 105 -13.91 -15.19 -1.80
N SER A 106 -15.03 -15.23 -2.53
CA SER A 106 -15.36 -14.28 -3.60
C SER A 106 -15.71 -12.85 -3.13
N THR A 107 -15.61 -12.55 -1.83
CA THR A 107 -16.08 -11.28 -1.26
C THR A 107 -14.99 -10.48 -0.55
N THR A 108 -13.74 -10.95 -0.58
CA THR A 108 -12.65 -10.26 0.11
C THR A 108 -12.11 -9.09 -0.70
N SER A 109 -11.94 -7.94 -0.05
CA SER A 109 -11.29 -6.77 -0.64
C SER A 109 -10.08 -6.33 0.18
N MET A 110 -8.97 -6.02 -0.50
CA MET A 110 -7.66 -5.89 0.15
C MET A 110 -6.77 -4.82 -0.49
N GLY A 111 -5.97 -4.16 0.35
CA GLY A 111 -4.87 -3.28 -0.05
C GLY A 111 -3.52 -3.88 0.35
N GLY A 112 -2.44 -3.59 -0.38
CA GLY A 112 -1.11 -4.09 0.01
C GLY A 112 -0.59 -3.53 1.33
N LEU A 113 -0.95 -2.29 1.67
CA LEU A 113 -0.56 -1.60 2.91
C LEU A 113 -1.75 -1.46 3.87
N VAL A 114 -2.85 -0.85 3.41
CA VAL A 114 -4.03 -0.54 4.23
C VAL A 114 -5.32 -0.98 3.52
N GLY A 115 -6.28 -1.51 4.27
CA GLY A 115 -7.63 -1.76 3.75
C GLY A 115 -8.34 -0.46 3.38
N THR A 116 -8.63 0.37 4.39
CA THR A 116 -9.31 1.66 4.21
C THR A 116 -8.53 2.81 4.83
N ASN A 117 -8.34 3.90 4.08
CA ASN A 117 -7.66 5.10 4.54
C ASN A 117 -8.63 6.28 4.64
N TYR A 118 -8.92 6.72 5.87
CA TYR A 118 -9.58 8.00 6.19
C TYR A 118 -8.58 9.08 6.62
N GLY A 119 -7.37 8.68 7.03
CA GLY A 119 -6.32 9.54 7.53
C GLY A 119 -5.28 9.91 6.47
N THR A 120 -4.01 9.91 6.88
CA THR A 120 -2.87 10.22 6.01
C THR A 120 -1.98 8.99 5.86
N ILE A 121 -1.64 8.67 4.61
CA ILE A 121 -0.54 7.79 4.24
C ILE A 121 0.48 8.63 3.46
N GLY A 122 1.68 8.76 3.98
CA GLY A 122 2.73 9.58 3.37
C GLY A 122 4.05 8.82 3.27
N ARG A 123 4.79 9.01 2.17
CA ARG A 123 6.14 8.42 2.01
C ARG A 123 6.13 6.92 2.29
N SER A 124 5.14 6.20 1.77
CA SER A 124 4.94 4.78 2.08
C SER A 124 4.75 3.94 0.84
N GLY A 125 5.01 2.63 0.93
CA GLY A 125 4.86 1.77 -0.23
C GLY A 125 4.53 0.32 0.07
N SER A 126 4.20 -0.42 -0.98
CA SER A 126 3.95 -1.86 -0.90
C SER A 126 4.51 -2.57 -2.13
N SER A 127 5.31 -3.62 -1.92
CA SER A 127 5.62 -4.62 -2.95
C SER A 127 4.86 -5.92 -2.74
N ALA A 128 3.92 -5.94 -1.79
CA ALA A 128 3.18 -7.14 -1.46
C ALA A 128 2.30 -7.63 -2.60
N ARG A 129 2.26 -8.94 -2.80
CA ARG A 129 1.32 -9.57 -3.73
C ARG A 129 -0.07 -9.58 -3.11
N VAL A 130 -1.04 -8.96 -3.78
CA VAL A 130 -2.42 -8.83 -3.31
C VAL A 130 -3.28 -9.85 -4.04
N TYR A 131 -3.78 -10.86 -3.33
CA TYR A 131 -4.83 -11.75 -3.79
C TYR A 131 -6.16 -11.32 -3.21
N HIS A 132 -7.20 -11.24 -4.03
CA HIS A 132 -8.53 -10.83 -3.57
C HIS A 132 -9.64 -11.57 -4.32
N GLY A 133 -10.80 -11.69 -3.68
CA GLY A 133 -11.98 -12.30 -4.28
C GLY A 133 -12.90 -11.32 -4.99
N SER A 134 -12.97 -10.08 -4.49
CA SER A 134 -13.85 -9.03 -5.02
C SER A 134 -13.05 -7.88 -5.60
N ALA A 135 -12.27 -7.18 -4.79
CA ALA A 135 -11.57 -5.99 -5.23
C ALA A 135 -10.18 -5.84 -4.57
N GLY A 136 -9.20 -5.34 -5.32
CA GLY A 136 -7.84 -5.17 -4.80
C GLY A 136 -7.16 -3.90 -5.26
N GLY A 137 -6.42 -3.25 -4.35
CA GLY A 137 -5.52 -2.15 -4.67
C GLY A 137 -4.09 -2.45 -4.24
N GLY A 138 -3.10 -2.07 -5.05
CA GLY A 138 -1.69 -2.37 -4.77
C GLY A 138 -1.17 -1.76 -3.46
N LEU A 139 -1.67 -0.58 -3.08
CA LEU A 139 -1.34 0.10 -1.83
C LEU A 139 -2.54 0.13 -0.87
N VAL A 140 -3.68 0.65 -1.33
CA VAL A 140 -4.89 0.84 -0.52
C VAL A 140 -6.10 0.28 -1.26
N TYR A 141 -7.04 -0.36 -0.57
CA TYR A 141 -8.30 -0.71 -1.20
C TYR A 141 -9.21 0.53 -1.35
N ASP A 142 -9.66 1.15 -0.26
CA ASP A 142 -10.51 2.35 -0.28
C ASP A 142 -9.79 3.56 0.33
N ASN A 143 -9.65 4.65 -0.42
CA ASN A 143 -9.09 5.90 0.05
C ASN A 143 -10.13 7.04 0.08
N GLN A 144 -10.41 7.50 1.30
CA GLN A 144 -11.22 8.70 1.57
C GLN A 144 -10.38 9.83 2.20
N GLY A 145 -9.13 9.53 2.55
CA GLY A 145 -8.17 10.45 3.16
C GLY A 145 -7.15 11.01 2.16
N THR A 146 -5.90 11.10 2.61
CA THR A 146 -4.77 11.59 1.80
C THR A 146 -3.73 10.49 1.62
N ILE A 147 -3.30 10.29 0.38
CA ILE A 147 -2.12 9.52 0.01
C ILE A 147 -1.15 10.47 -0.68
N SER A 148 0.08 10.59 -0.17
CA SER A 148 1.12 11.41 -0.79
C SER A 148 2.45 10.68 -0.84
N GLN A 149 3.24 10.93 -1.90
CA GLN A 149 4.61 10.42 -2.00
C GLN A 149 4.68 8.91 -1.78
N SER A 150 3.82 8.14 -2.44
CA SER A 150 3.61 6.72 -2.11
C SER A 150 3.52 5.84 -3.34
N TYR A 151 3.78 4.54 -3.19
CA TYR A 151 3.88 3.68 -4.36
C TYR A 151 3.49 2.22 -4.13
N ALA A 152 3.13 1.54 -5.22
CA ALA A 152 2.89 0.10 -5.23
C ALA A 152 3.59 -0.61 -6.39
N THR A 153 4.31 -1.68 -6.09
CA THR A 153 5.02 -2.49 -7.10
C THR A 153 4.60 -3.96 -7.09
N GLY A 154 3.82 -4.37 -6.08
CA GLY A 154 3.33 -5.73 -5.94
C GLY A 154 2.22 -6.07 -6.95
N ILE A 155 2.17 -7.33 -7.37
CA ILE A 155 1.14 -7.82 -8.28
C ILE A 155 -0.22 -7.86 -7.57
N VAL A 156 -1.28 -7.39 -8.24
CA VAL A 156 -2.66 -7.47 -7.77
C VAL A 156 -3.43 -8.46 -8.64
N TYR A 157 -3.97 -9.51 -8.02
CA TYR A 157 -4.53 -10.66 -8.69
C TYR A 157 -5.89 -11.06 -8.12
N ALA A 158 -6.92 -11.07 -8.97
CA ALA A 158 -8.23 -11.60 -8.59
C ALA A 158 -8.24 -13.13 -8.63
N VAL A 159 -8.56 -13.77 -7.51
CA VAL A 159 -8.71 -15.25 -7.44
C VAL A 159 -10.08 -15.72 -7.94
N ALA A 160 -11.05 -14.81 -8.06
CA ALA A 160 -12.38 -15.08 -8.60
C ALA A 160 -12.60 -14.39 -9.96
N SER A 161 -13.42 -14.98 -10.82
CA SER A 161 -13.63 -14.56 -12.21
C SER A 161 -14.27 -13.17 -12.40
N ARG A 162 -14.81 -12.56 -11.35
CA ARG A 162 -15.48 -11.25 -11.40
C ARG A 162 -14.78 -10.16 -10.59
N GLY A 163 -13.55 -10.40 -10.14
CA GLY A 163 -12.82 -9.40 -9.36
C GLY A 163 -12.39 -8.18 -10.17
N SER A 164 -12.09 -7.10 -9.47
CA SER A 164 -11.53 -5.86 -10.02
C SER A 164 -10.23 -5.47 -9.33
N SER A 165 -9.23 -5.02 -10.08
CA SER A 165 -7.90 -4.76 -9.54
C SER A 165 -7.36 -3.41 -10.01
N ALA A 166 -6.67 -2.72 -9.10
CA ALA A 166 -6.05 -1.45 -9.35
C ALA A 166 -4.56 -1.48 -8.97
N GLY A 167 -3.72 -0.82 -9.77
CA GLY A 167 -2.29 -0.74 -9.51
C GLY A 167 -1.92 -0.05 -8.20
N LEU A 168 -2.68 0.98 -7.77
CA LEU A 168 -2.38 1.76 -6.56
C LEU A 168 -3.52 1.76 -5.54
N VAL A 169 -4.68 2.31 -5.91
CA VAL A 169 -5.86 2.45 -5.04
C VAL A 169 -7.08 1.90 -5.76
N HIS A 170 -7.90 1.05 -5.16
CA HIS A 170 -9.07 0.53 -5.87
C HIS A 170 -10.16 1.61 -6.04
N ASP A 171 -10.67 2.12 -4.91
CA ASP A 171 -11.66 3.19 -4.84
C ASP A 171 -11.06 4.44 -4.20
N ASN A 172 -11.21 5.60 -4.84
CA ASN A 172 -10.66 6.86 -4.34
C ASN A 172 -11.68 7.99 -4.39
N SER A 173 -12.06 8.48 -3.21
CA SER A 173 -12.82 9.73 -3.02
C SER A 173 -12.01 10.82 -2.30
N GLY A 174 -10.83 10.46 -1.78
CA GLY A 174 -9.86 11.37 -1.18
C GLY A 174 -8.87 11.96 -2.18
N THR A 175 -7.67 12.30 -1.70
CA THR A 175 -6.59 12.86 -2.52
C THR A 175 -5.44 11.89 -2.68
N VAL A 176 -4.88 11.83 -3.89
CA VAL A 176 -3.64 11.10 -4.20
C VAL A 176 -2.71 12.04 -4.95
N SER A 177 -1.48 12.21 -4.47
CA SER A 177 -0.48 13.10 -5.06
C SER A 177 0.92 12.49 -4.98
N GLU A 178 1.80 12.85 -5.90
CA GLU A 178 3.14 12.30 -6.06
C GLU A 178 3.18 10.78 -5.81
N ALA A 179 2.46 10.00 -6.61
CA ALA A 179 2.36 8.56 -6.36
C ALA A 179 2.48 7.74 -7.63
N PHE A 180 2.86 6.45 -7.50
CA PHE A 180 2.96 5.60 -8.68
C PHE A 180 2.68 4.12 -8.47
N ALA A 181 2.28 3.44 -9.56
CA ALA A 181 2.12 1.99 -9.59
C ALA A 181 2.94 1.32 -10.71
N THR A 182 3.57 0.19 -10.40
CA THR A 182 4.26 -0.66 -11.40
C THR A 182 3.86 -2.13 -11.32
N GLY A 183 3.09 -2.54 -10.32
CA GLY A 183 2.67 -3.93 -10.16
C GLY A 183 1.69 -4.40 -11.23
N GLY A 184 1.87 -5.63 -11.73
CA GLY A 184 0.95 -6.25 -12.69
C GLY A 184 -0.46 -6.39 -12.16
N VAL A 185 -1.46 -6.09 -12.99
CA VAL A 185 -2.89 -6.07 -12.61
C VAL A 185 -3.63 -7.17 -13.39
N TYR A 186 -4.14 -8.19 -12.68
CA TYR A 186 -4.74 -9.38 -13.29
C TYR A 186 -6.16 -9.62 -12.78
N SER A 187 -7.14 -9.13 -13.53
CA SER A 187 -8.57 -9.31 -13.26
C SER A 187 -9.42 -8.93 -14.48
N THR A 188 -10.74 -9.11 -14.38
CA THR A 188 -11.68 -8.79 -15.46
C THR A 188 -11.83 -7.29 -15.66
N LEU A 189 -11.95 -6.54 -14.55
CA LEU A 189 -11.93 -5.07 -14.56
C LEU A 189 -10.61 -4.59 -13.96
N ARG A 190 -9.93 -3.65 -14.63
CA ARG A 190 -8.56 -3.25 -14.32
C ARG A 190 -8.36 -1.76 -14.50
N GLY A 191 -7.41 -1.21 -13.75
CA GLY A 191 -6.93 0.15 -13.93
C GLY A 191 -5.50 0.31 -13.48
N GLY A 192 -4.71 1.07 -14.26
CA GLY A 192 -3.28 1.26 -14.00
C GLY A 192 -2.99 1.94 -12.67
N VAL A 193 -3.90 2.81 -12.21
CA VAL A 193 -3.84 3.47 -10.90
C VAL A 193 -5.03 3.04 -10.04
N CYS A 194 -6.25 3.08 -10.60
CA CYS A 194 -7.47 2.80 -9.87
C CYS A 194 -8.65 2.34 -10.73
N ILE A 195 -9.76 1.93 -10.08
CA ILE A 195 -11.00 1.56 -10.77
C ILE A 195 -12.03 2.69 -10.75
N SER A 196 -12.22 3.32 -9.59
CA SER A 196 -13.19 4.40 -9.42
C SER A 196 -12.54 5.53 -8.63
N CYS A 197 -12.12 6.58 -9.33
CA CYS A 197 -11.42 7.71 -8.71
C CYS A 197 -12.00 9.06 -9.06
N THR A 198 -12.07 9.92 -8.04
CA THR A 198 -11.94 11.36 -8.16
C THR A 198 -10.65 11.80 -7.47
N GLY A 199 -10.17 13.04 -7.65
CA GLY A 199 -9.09 13.59 -6.81
C GLY A 199 -7.67 13.03 -7.01
N LEU A 200 -7.38 12.40 -8.16
CA LEU A 200 -5.99 12.08 -8.53
C LEU A 200 -5.27 13.35 -9.01
N GLY A 201 -4.13 13.64 -8.38
CA GLY A 201 -3.22 14.71 -8.79
C GLY A 201 -2.56 14.41 -10.14
N SER A 202 -2.21 15.47 -10.88
CA SER A 202 -1.55 15.37 -12.20
C SER A 202 -0.14 14.79 -12.15
N ASP A 203 0.39 14.59 -10.95
CA ASP A 203 1.70 14.07 -10.56
C ASP A 203 1.63 12.60 -10.10
N VAL A 204 0.54 11.90 -10.43
CA VAL A 204 0.38 10.46 -10.22
C VAL A 204 0.64 9.72 -11.54
N TYR A 205 1.42 8.65 -11.49
CA TYR A 205 1.91 7.91 -12.66
C TYR A 205 1.67 6.41 -12.54
N TRP A 206 1.68 5.69 -13.66
CA TRP A 206 1.73 4.21 -13.63
C TRP A 206 2.55 3.69 -14.80
N ASN A 207 3.15 2.51 -14.62
CA ASN A 207 3.94 1.88 -15.68
C ASN A 207 3.02 1.04 -16.57
N THR A 208 2.75 1.54 -17.77
CA THR A 208 1.85 0.91 -18.75
C THR A 208 2.29 -0.49 -19.19
N GLU A 209 3.58 -0.78 -19.17
CA GLU A 209 4.14 -2.07 -19.61
C GLU A 209 4.05 -3.12 -18.51
N THR A 210 4.33 -2.74 -17.26
CA THR A 210 4.35 -3.70 -16.15
C THR A 210 2.98 -3.87 -15.49
N THR A 211 2.16 -2.82 -15.40
CA THR A 211 0.76 -2.97 -14.97
C THR A 211 -0.07 -3.68 -16.04
N GLY A 212 0.32 -3.54 -17.31
CA GLY A 212 -0.41 -4.03 -18.48
C GLY A 212 -1.60 -3.13 -18.87
N GLU A 213 -1.68 -1.91 -18.32
CA GLU A 213 -2.81 -1.01 -18.48
C GLU A 213 -2.44 0.28 -19.22
N ALA A 214 -3.17 0.57 -20.31
CA ALA A 214 -2.99 1.78 -21.10
C ALA A 214 -3.65 3.03 -20.47
N GLN A 215 -4.51 2.86 -19.46
CA GLN A 215 -5.28 3.93 -18.83
C GLN A 215 -5.15 3.84 -17.31
N SER A 216 -5.27 5.00 -16.65
CA SER A 216 -5.25 5.08 -15.19
C SER A 216 -6.46 4.39 -14.53
N GLY A 217 -7.60 4.39 -15.23
CA GLY A 217 -8.93 4.04 -14.70
C GLY A 217 -9.62 5.18 -13.93
N GLY A 218 -9.00 6.37 -13.86
CA GLY A 218 -9.56 7.57 -13.25
C GLY A 218 -9.49 8.80 -14.17
N ASN A 219 -9.23 9.98 -13.61
CA ASN A 219 -9.21 11.26 -14.33
C ASN A 219 -7.89 11.62 -15.04
N LEU A 220 -6.88 10.74 -15.00
CA LEU A 220 -5.55 11.06 -15.53
C LEU A 220 -5.45 10.74 -17.03
N PRO A 221 -4.83 11.63 -17.84
CA PRO A 221 -4.60 11.39 -19.26
C PRO A 221 -3.57 10.28 -19.48
N ALA A 222 -3.56 9.71 -20.69
CA ALA A 222 -2.61 8.66 -21.08
C ALA A 222 -1.14 9.08 -20.95
N SER A 223 -0.83 10.39 -20.97
CA SER A 223 0.54 10.92 -20.77
C SER A 223 1.10 10.67 -19.36
N ASN A 224 0.25 10.36 -18.38
CA ASN A 224 0.67 9.95 -17.04
C ASN A 224 1.02 8.45 -16.98
N GLY A 225 0.64 7.69 -18.01
CA GLY A 225 1.09 6.32 -18.22
C GLY A 225 2.49 6.34 -18.82
N LEU A 226 3.47 5.94 -18.02
CA LEU A 226 4.88 5.91 -18.42
C LEU A 226 5.25 4.49 -18.90
N THR A 227 6.25 4.40 -19.78
CA THR A 227 6.94 3.13 -20.08
C THR A 227 7.93 2.79 -18.96
N THR A 228 8.49 1.59 -18.96
CA THR A 228 9.56 1.22 -18.00
C THR A 228 10.79 2.10 -18.16
N ALA A 229 11.14 2.48 -19.39
CA ALA A 229 12.25 3.39 -19.64
C ALA A 229 11.98 4.79 -19.04
N GLN A 230 10.76 5.31 -19.19
CA GLN A 230 10.37 6.59 -18.61
C GLN A 230 10.30 6.54 -17.07
N MET A 231 9.80 5.44 -16.50
CA MET A 231 9.80 5.21 -15.06
C MET A 231 11.20 5.21 -14.46
N SER A 232 12.21 4.82 -15.24
CA SER A 232 13.62 4.81 -14.84
C SER A 232 14.31 6.17 -15.01
N ASP A 233 13.62 7.18 -15.54
CA ASP A 233 14.14 8.54 -15.75
C ASP A 233 13.44 9.54 -14.82
N PRO A 234 14.14 10.12 -13.82
CA PRO A 234 13.58 11.15 -12.94
C PRO A 234 12.91 12.32 -13.67
N LYS A 235 13.34 12.65 -14.89
CA LYS A 235 12.74 13.75 -15.68
C LYS A 235 11.32 13.47 -16.15
N SER A 236 10.88 12.21 -16.14
CA SER A 236 9.51 11.82 -16.50
C SER A 236 8.49 12.21 -15.43
N PHE A 237 8.94 12.44 -14.20
CA PHE A 237 8.10 12.74 -13.03
C PHE A 237 8.04 14.25 -12.80
N VAL A 238 7.13 14.91 -13.50
CA VAL A 238 6.96 16.37 -13.44
C VAL A 238 6.55 16.78 -12.02
N GLY A 239 7.32 17.69 -11.42
CA GLY A 239 7.06 18.24 -10.09
C GLY A 239 7.68 17.46 -8.93
N TRP A 240 8.21 16.26 -9.17
CA TRP A 240 8.83 15.45 -8.11
C TRP A 240 10.23 15.96 -7.79
N ASN A 241 10.58 16.03 -6.51
CA ASN A 241 11.93 16.40 -6.06
C ASN A 241 12.79 15.14 -5.82
N PHE A 242 13.81 14.97 -6.67
CA PHE A 242 14.86 13.93 -6.54
C PHE A 242 16.17 14.46 -5.93
N GLY A 243 16.23 15.76 -5.60
CA GLY A 243 17.32 16.38 -4.86
C GLY A 243 17.43 15.82 -3.45
N SER A 244 18.54 16.11 -2.75
CA SER A 244 18.84 15.56 -1.41
C SER A 244 17.82 15.91 -0.33
N ASP A 245 16.98 16.92 -0.56
CA ASP A 245 15.89 17.36 0.31
C ASP A 245 14.50 16.83 -0.12
N GLY A 246 14.43 16.09 -1.23
CA GLY A 246 13.20 15.54 -1.80
C GLY A 246 12.84 14.15 -1.24
N ALA A 247 11.59 13.72 -1.47
CA ALA A 247 11.11 12.42 -0.99
C ALA A 247 11.61 11.23 -1.82
N TRP A 248 12.09 11.47 -3.03
CA TRP A 248 12.40 10.43 -4.01
C TRP A 248 13.90 10.32 -4.26
N ALA A 249 14.35 9.11 -4.51
CA ALA A 249 15.67 8.79 -5.03
C ALA A 249 15.53 7.89 -6.27
N MET A 250 16.54 7.92 -7.14
CA MET A 250 16.66 7.01 -8.29
C MET A 250 18.06 6.40 -8.29
N PRO A 251 18.29 5.30 -7.55
CA PRO A 251 19.57 4.60 -7.57
C PRO A 251 19.96 4.14 -8.97
N ALA A 252 21.27 4.01 -9.23
CA ALA A 252 21.76 3.53 -10.52
C ALA A 252 21.18 2.13 -10.84
N GLY A 253 20.56 2.00 -12.01
CA GLY A 253 19.93 0.75 -12.45
C GLY A 253 18.52 0.50 -11.90
N ALA A 254 17.96 1.42 -11.12
CA ALA A 254 16.56 1.33 -10.69
C ALA A 254 15.60 1.45 -11.88
N THR A 255 14.52 0.67 -11.85
CA THR A 255 13.49 0.65 -12.90
C THR A 255 12.30 1.58 -12.61
N HIS A 256 12.31 2.19 -11.42
CA HIS A 256 11.33 3.18 -10.93
C HIS A 256 11.93 3.93 -9.73
N PRO A 257 11.36 5.07 -9.31
CA PRO A 257 11.78 5.77 -8.10
C PRO A 257 11.65 4.90 -6.86
N VAL A 258 12.51 5.13 -5.87
CA VAL A 258 12.33 4.61 -4.50
C VAL A 258 12.20 5.78 -3.54
N LEU A 259 11.59 5.54 -2.38
CA LEU A 259 11.54 6.57 -1.36
C LEU A 259 12.95 6.77 -0.80
N ARG A 260 13.36 8.02 -0.64
CA ARG A 260 14.70 8.39 -0.20
C ARG A 260 15.09 7.73 1.12
N TRP A 261 14.16 7.63 2.07
CA TRP A 261 14.42 6.98 3.35
C TRP A 261 14.82 5.50 3.20
N GLN A 262 14.39 4.80 2.14
CA GLN A 262 14.71 3.38 1.90
C GLN A 262 16.15 3.15 1.43
N VAL A 263 16.87 4.21 1.08
CA VAL A 263 18.29 4.14 0.70
C VAL A 263 19.20 4.83 1.71
N GLU A 264 18.62 5.51 2.70
CA GLU A 264 19.32 6.21 3.76
C GLU A 264 19.35 5.43 5.08
N HIS A 265 18.39 4.52 5.26
CA HIS A 265 18.21 3.67 6.44
C HIS A 265 17.98 2.22 6.03
#